data_AF-X1ALG1-F1
#
_entry.id   AF-X1ALG1-F1
#
_cell.length_a   1.000
_cell.length_b   1.000
_cell.length_c   1.000
_cell.angle_alpha   90.00
_cell.angle_beta   90.00
_cell.angle_gamma   90.00
#
_symmetry.space_group_name_H-M   'P 1'
#
loop_
_entity.id
_entity.type
_entity.pdbx_description
1 polymer ?
#
loop_
_entity_poly.entity_id
_entity_poly.type
_entity_poly.pdbx_seq_one_letter_code
_entity_poly.pdbx_strand_id
1 'polypeptide(L)'
;MSSLIKGNTGKILFVLHLFAYLAVIGLVTIIWAVTSLGYFWPLHVIFGWGFGIGFHAITYLLYNDKVVYLTKIKEQSNFGILYIYHAFFFISVNIYLMILNLSTIPIQIWFTWPLLIWGIAFIFHTIGFFTWENYF
;
A
#
# COMPACT_ATOMS: atom_id res chain seq x y z
N MET A 1 -3.41 28.74 -9.84
CA MET A 1 -4.16 27.55 -10.33
C MET A 1 -5.23 27.22 -9.31
N SER A 2 -6.52 27.19 -9.67
CA SER A 2 -7.64 27.13 -8.71
C SER A 2 -7.70 25.78 -7.97
N SER A 3 -8.20 25.78 -6.72
CA SER A 3 -8.36 24.57 -5.88
C SER A 3 -9.21 23.48 -6.56
N LEU A 4 -10.16 23.88 -7.42
CA LEU A 4 -10.99 23.01 -8.25
C LEU A 4 -10.16 22.14 -9.23
N ILE A 5 -9.09 22.69 -9.80
CA ILE A 5 -8.24 21.97 -10.76
C ILE A 5 -7.40 20.90 -10.02
N LYS A 6 -6.85 21.22 -8.85
CA LYS A 6 -6.10 20.25 -8.02
C LYS A 6 -6.99 19.07 -7.57
N GLY A 7 -8.21 19.36 -7.13
CA GLY A 7 -9.19 18.36 -6.69
C GLY A 7 -9.53 17.31 -7.75
N ASN A 8 -9.70 17.76 -8.99
CA ASN A 8 -10.07 16.88 -10.10
C ASN A 8 -8.90 16.02 -10.58
N THR A 9 -7.67 16.56 -10.61
CA THR A 9 -6.49 15.81 -11.04
C THR A 9 -6.22 14.59 -10.16
N GLY A 10 -6.28 14.74 -8.83
CA GLY A 10 -6.05 13.63 -7.91
C GLY A 10 -7.09 12.51 -8.08
N LYS A 11 -8.35 12.88 -8.28
CA LYS A 11 -9.45 11.93 -8.52
C LYS A 11 -9.25 11.18 -9.84
N ILE A 12 -8.92 11.91 -10.91
CA ILE A 12 -8.67 11.32 -12.24
C ILE A 12 -7.50 10.33 -12.16
N LEU A 13 -6.39 10.72 -11.53
CA LEU A 13 -5.22 9.86 -11.38
C LEU A 13 -5.57 8.55 -10.66
N PHE A 14 -6.29 8.64 -9.53
CA PHE A 14 -6.71 7.46 -8.78
C PHE A 14 -7.63 6.55 -9.61
N VAL A 15 -8.65 7.11 -10.27
CA VAL A 15 -9.60 6.32 -11.08
C VAL A 15 -8.91 5.65 -12.27
N LEU A 16 -7.99 6.34 -12.95
CA LEU A 16 -7.24 5.76 -14.08
C LEU A 16 -6.37 4.57 -13.64
N HIS A 17 -5.68 4.69 -12.51
CA HIS A 17 -4.87 3.59 -11.99
C HIS A 17 -5.74 2.44 -11.49
N LEU A 18 -6.86 2.73 -10.82
CA LEU A 18 -7.81 1.70 -10.40
C LEU A 18 -8.40 0.95 -11.60
N PHE A 19 -8.76 1.66 -12.67
CA PHE A 19 -9.20 1.05 -13.92
C PHE A 19 -8.11 0.14 -14.51
N ALA A 20 -6.89 0.65 -14.66
CA ALA A 20 -5.76 -0.12 -15.19
C ALA A 20 -5.50 -1.39 -14.35
N TYR A 21 -5.54 -1.27 -13.02
CA TYR A 21 -5.39 -2.38 -12.09
C TYR A 21 -6.47 -3.45 -12.30
N LEU A 22 -7.75 -3.07 -12.34
CA LEU A 22 -8.85 -4.01 -12.54
C LEU A 22 -8.80 -4.67 -13.94
N ALA A 23 -8.45 -3.89 -14.97
CA ALA A 23 -8.31 -4.40 -16.33
C ALA A 23 -7.17 -5.42 -16.44
N VAL A 24 -6.01 -5.11 -15.84
CA VAL A 24 -4.86 -6.02 -15.83
C VAL A 24 -5.16 -7.27 -15.00
N ILE A 25 -5.79 -7.16 -13.83
CA ILE A 25 -6.21 -8.32 -13.03
C ILE A 25 -7.14 -9.22 -13.83
N GLY A 26 -8.18 -8.65 -14.43
CA GLY A 26 -9.12 -9.42 -15.25
C GLY A 26 -8.40 -10.16 -16.37
N LEU A 27 -7.49 -9.48 -17.08
CA LEU A 27 -6.69 -10.08 -18.13
C LEU A 27 -5.80 -11.22 -17.62
N VAL A 28 -5.02 -11.01 -16.56
CA VAL A 28 -4.11 -12.05 -16.04
C VAL A 28 -4.86 -13.24 -15.44
N THR A 29 -6.03 -13.00 -14.84
CA THR A 29 -6.89 -14.07 -14.34
C THR A 29 -7.49 -14.88 -15.49
N ILE A 30 -7.93 -14.24 -16.58
CA ILE A 30 -8.39 -14.96 -17.78
C ILE A 30 -7.24 -15.78 -18.38
N ILE A 31 -6.05 -15.21 -18.52
CA ILE A 31 -4.88 -15.94 -19.04
C ILE A 31 -4.59 -17.17 -18.18
N TRP A 32 -4.53 -17.01 -16.86
CA TRP A 32 -4.35 -18.14 -15.95
C TRP A 32 -5.44 -19.22 -16.15
N ALA A 33 -6.71 -18.80 -16.26
CA ALA A 33 -7.85 -19.70 -16.39
C ALA A 33 -7.84 -20.52 -17.69
N VAL A 34 -7.29 -19.98 -18.78
CA VAL A 34 -7.25 -20.67 -20.09
C VAL A 34 -5.91 -21.35 -20.39
N THR A 35 -4.88 -21.17 -19.55
CA THR A 35 -3.53 -21.71 -19.82
C THR A 35 -3.09 -22.76 -18.80
N SER A 36 -3.17 -22.48 -17.50
CA SER A 36 -2.54 -23.33 -16.49
C SER A 36 -3.53 -23.93 -15.50
N LEU A 37 -4.49 -23.15 -14.99
CA LEU A 37 -5.41 -23.54 -13.91
C LEU A 37 -4.75 -24.13 -12.64
N GLY A 38 -3.42 -24.15 -12.59
CA GLY A 38 -2.63 -24.58 -11.44
C GLY A 38 -2.52 -23.46 -10.43
N TYR A 39 -1.34 -23.32 -9.84
CA TYR A 39 -1.05 -22.24 -8.89
C TYR A 39 -1.52 -20.88 -9.42
N PHE A 40 -2.32 -20.17 -8.62
CA PHE A 40 -2.93 -18.89 -8.97
C PHE A 40 -1.88 -17.76 -8.96
N TRP A 41 -0.97 -17.80 -9.92
CA TRP A 41 0.05 -16.77 -10.13
C TRP A 41 -0.51 -15.33 -10.30
N PRO A 42 -1.77 -15.10 -10.75
CA PRO A 42 -2.34 -13.76 -10.71
C PRO A 42 -2.32 -13.10 -9.33
N LEU A 43 -2.25 -13.87 -8.23
CA LEU A 43 -2.11 -13.28 -6.89
C LEU A 43 -0.90 -12.35 -6.77
N HIS A 44 0.22 -12.66 -7.43
CA HIS A 44 1.43 -11.83 -7.38
C HIS A 44 1.18 -10.46 -8.00
N VAL A 45 0.41 -10.40 -9.08
CA VAL A 45 0.04 -9.16 -9.77
C VAL A 45 -0.98 -8.38 -8.93
N ILE A 46 -1.98 -9.09 -8.36
CA ILE A 46 -2.99 -8.50 -7.48
C ILE A 46 -2.32 -7.80 -6.30
N PHE A 47 -1.44 -8.48 -5.56
CA PHE A 47 -0.77 -7.87 -4.41
C PHE A 47 0.27 -6.85 -4.83
N GLY A 48 1.12 -7.16 -5.83
CA GLY A 48 2.17 -6.26 -6.29
C GLY A 48 1.63 -4.90 -6.77
N TRP A 49 0.64 -4.90 -7.66
CA TRP A 49 0.02 -3.65 -8.13
C TRP A 49 -1.00 -3.10 -7.14
N GLY A 50 -1.64 -3.95 -6.35
CA GLY A 50 -2.62 -3.57 -5.33
C GLY A 50 -2.01 -2.67 -4.25
N PHE A 51 -0.74 -2.88 -3.90
CA PHE A 51 0.00 -1.95 -3.04
C PHE A 51 0.06 -0.55 -3.66
N GLY A 52 0.32 -0.45 -4.97
CA GLY A 52 0.31 0.82 -5.71
C GLY A 52 -1.06 1.50 -5.70
N ILE A 53 -2.15 0.75 -5.81
CA ILE A 53 -3.51 1.29 -5.69
C ILE A 53 -3.78 1.84 -4.29
N GLY A 54 -3.40 1.11 -3.25
CA GLY A 54 -3.52 1.62 -1.88
C GLY A 54 -2.69 2.88 -1.65
N PHE A 55 -1.48 2.95 -2.22
CA PHE A 55 -0.65 4.16 -2.21
C PHE A 55 -1.37 5.34 -2.89
N HIS A 56 -1.87 5.16 -4.11
CA HIS A 56 -2.62 6.22 -4.81
C HIS A 56 -3.89 6.65 -4.06
N ALA A 57 -4.59 5.71 -3.41
CA ALA A 57 -5.75 6.01 -2.58
C ALA A 57 -5.37 6.90 -1.40
N ILE A 58 -4.32 6.52 -0.64
CA ILE A 58 -3.82 7.30 0.49
C ILE A 58 -3.39 8.70 0.04
N THR A 59 -2.62 8.80 -1.06
CA THR A 59 -2.21 10.08 -1.63
C THR A 59 -3.42 10.93 -2.03
N TYR A 60 -4.42 10.34 -2.69
CA TYR A 60 -5.65 11.06 -3.03
C TYR A 60 -6.37 11.59 -1.80
N LEU A 61 -6.54 10.78 -0.75
CA LEU A 61 -7.21 11.19 0.47
C LEU A 61 -6.44 12.31 1.20
N LEU A 62 -5.12 12.20 1.24
CA LEU A 62 -4.21 13.10 1.96
C LEU A 62 -4.11 14.48 1.27
N TYR A 63 -3.95 14.51 -0.05
CA TYR A 63 -3.76 15.77 -0.81
C TYR A 63 -5.06 16.44 -1.28
N ASN A 64 -6.22 15.82 -1.04
CA ASN A 64 -7.54 16.39 -1.36
C ASN A 64 -8.42 16.59 -0.12
N ASP A 65 -7.82 16.54 1.06
CA ASP A 65 -8.45 16.83 2.35
C ASP A 65 -9.76 16.08 2.59
N LYS A 66 -9.78 14.80 2.19
CA LYS A 66 -10.97 13.94 2.28
C LYS A 66 -11.13 13.31 3.65
N VAL A 67 -10.05 13.21 4.43
CA VAL A 67 -10.04 12.62 5.77
C VAL A 67 -9.34 13.59 6.71
N VAL A 68 -10.10 14.13 7.67
CA VAL A 68 -9.62 15.17 8.62
C VAL A 68 -8.33 14.77 9.33
N TYR A 69 -8.21 13.50 9.76
CA TYR A 69 -6.99 12.99 10.40
C TYR A 69 -5.77 13.08 9.48
N LEU A 70 -5.90 12.70 8.20
CA LEU A 70 -4.80 12.75 7.24
C LEU A 70 -4.43 14.19 6.86
N THR A 71 -5.41 15.09 6.77
CA THR A 71 -5.18 16.53 6.60
C THR A 71 -4.35 17.08 7.74
N LYS A 72 -4.74 16.77 8.99
CA LYS A 72 -4.03 17.22 10.18
C LYS A 72 -2.57 16.75 10.19
N ILE A 73 -2.32 15.46 9.95
CA ILE A 73 -0.95 14.93 9.89
C ILE A 73 -0.13 15.65 8.81
N LYS A 74 -0.70 15.79 7.60
CA LYS A 74 -0.03 16.43 6.47
C LYS A 74 0.37 17.88 6.78
N GLU A 75 -0.47 18.62 7.49
CA GLU A 75 -0.21 20.02 7.86
C GLU A 75 0.80 20.15 9.00
N GLN A 76 0.88 19.15 9.89
CA GLN A 76 1.80 19.16 11.03
C GLN A 76 3.21 18.72 10.66
N SER A 77 3.37 17.71 9.79
CA SER A 77 4.67 17.07 9.59
C SER A 77 4.77 16.23 8.33
N ASN A 78 5.87 16.43 7.59
CA ASN A 78 6.25 15.57 6.47
C ASN A 78 6.61 14.15 6.93
N PHE A 79 7.16 13.99 8.13
CA PHE A 79 7.49 12.68 8.67
C PHE A 79 6.23 11.88 8.99
N GLY A 80 5.18 12.53 9.47
CA GLY A 80 3.88 11.90 9.69
C GLY A 80 3.28 11.30 8.42
N ILE A 81 3.38 12.01 7.29
CA ILE A 81 2.99 11.48 5.98
C ILE A 81 3.81 10.23 5.63
N LEU A 82 5.13 10.30 5.81
CA LEU A 82 6.03 9.19 5.55
C LEU A 82 5.70 7.96 6.42
N TYR A 83 5.38 8.18 7.69
CA TYR A 83 4.96 7.13 8.62
C TYR A 83 3.70 6.39 8.15
N ILE A 84 2.68 7.13 7.68
CA ILE A 84 1.45 6.53 7.14
C ILE A 84 1.75 5.59 5.95
N TYR A 85 2.64 6.00 5.04
CA TYR A 85 3.05 5.13 3.93
C TYR A 85 3.84 3.90 4.42
N HIS A 86 4.76 4.06 5.37
CA HIS A 86 5.49 2.92 5.93
C HIS A 86 4.56 1.92 6.63
N ALA A 87 3.59 2.40 7.40
CA ALA A 87 2.59 1.55 8.04
C ALA A 87 1.76 0.77 7.01
N PHE A 88 1.31 1.44 5.95
CA PHE A 88 0.57 0.80 4.86
C PHE A 88 1.39 -0.32 4.20
N PHE A 89 2.63 -0.04 3.79
CA PHE A 89 3.48 -1.05 3.14
C PHE A 89 3.87 -2.16 4.10
N PHE A 90 4.23 -1.84 5.35
CA PHE A 90 4.59 -2.84 6.36
C PHE A 90 3.45 -3.84 6.55
N ILE A 91 2.21 -3.39 6.76
CA ILE A 91 1.07 -4.27 6.99
C ILE A 91 0.74 -5.07 5.72
N SER A 92 0.56 -4.38 4.58
CA SER A 92 0.09 -5.02 3.35
C SER A 92 1.10 -6.02 2.76
N VAL A 93 2.39 -5.70 2.79
CA VAL A 93 3.44 -6.60 2.30
C VAL A 93 3.58 -7.80 3.23
N ASN A 94 3.56 -7.63 4.55
CA ASN A 94 3.67 -8.77 5.46
C ASN A 94 2.47 -9.73 5.37
N ILE A 95 1.24 -9.22 5.20
CA ILE A 95 0.07 -10.06 4.93
C ILE A 95 0.27 -10.87 3.64
N TYR A 96 0.76 -10.24 2.58
CA TYR A 96 1.05 -10.92 1.33
C TYR A 96 2.15 -11.98 1.48
N LEU A 97 3.26 -11.67 2.15
CA LEU A 97 4.34 -12.64 2.39
C LEU A 97 3.87 -13.82 3.24
N MET A 98 3.01 -13.57 4.23
CA MET A 98 2.37 -14.62 5.02
C MET A 98 1.51 -15.53 4.14
N ILE A 99 0.61 -14.97 3.32
CA ILE A 99 -0.22 -15.74 2.40
C ILE A 99 0.66 -16.53 1.42
N LEU A 100 1.67 -15.89 0.84
CA LEU A 100 2.60 -16.49 -0.10
C LEU A 100 3.34 -17.67 0.54
N ASN A 101 3.91 -17.47 1.72
CA ASN A 101 4.63 -18.51 2.41
C ASN A 101 3.74 -19.72 2.72
N LEU A 102 2.58 -19.48 3.34
CA LEU A 102 1.68 -20.54 3.79
C LEU A 102 1.03 -21.30 2.61
N SER A 103 0.87 -20.65 1.46
CA SER A 103 0.31 -21.28 0.25
C SER A 103 1.33 -22.00 -0.62
N THR A 104 2.64 -21.78 -0.43
CA THR A 104 3.68 -22.36 -1.29
C THR A 104 4.57 -23.36 -0.56
N ILE A 105 5.19 -22.97 0.55
CA ILE A 105 6.15 -23.79 1.31
C ILE A 105 5.82 -23.69 2.80
N PRO A 106 4.71 -24.32 3.27
CA PRO A 106 4.22 -24.16 4.64
C PRO A 106 5.12 -24.82 5.69
N ILE A 107 6.00 -25.75 5.28
CA ILE A 107 6.97 -26.39 6.19
C ILE A 107 8.00 -25.39 6.72
N GLN A 108 8.33 -24.36 5.96
CA GLN A 108 9.29 -23.34 6.37
C GLN A 108 8.57 -22.00 6.53
N ILE A 109 8.36 -21.56 7.77
CA ILE A 109 7.67 -20.31 8.11
C ILE A 109 8.62 -19.10 7.94
N TRP A 110 9.07 -18.86 6.71
CA TRP A 110 10.04 -17.81 6.37
C TRP A 110 9.48 -16.39 6.42
N PHE A 111 8.16 -16.17 6.32
CA PHE A 111 7.59 -14.81 6.37
C PHE A 111 7.86 -14.10 7.71
N THR A 112 8.18 -14.86 8.76
CA THR A 112 8.53 -14.31 10.08
C THR A 112 9.82 -13.49 10.05
N TRP A 113 10.79 -13.82 9.19
CA TRP A 113 12.03 -13.07 9.05
C TRP A 113 11.81 -11.61 8.62
N PRO A 114 11.16 -11.32 7.46
CA PRO A 114 10.85 -9.95 7.09
C PRO A 114 9.91 -9.29 8.10
N LEU A 115 8.93 -10.02 8.66
CA LEU A 115 8.04 -9.46 9.69
C LEU A 115 8.79 -8.95 10.92
N LEU A 116 9.75 -9.72 11.44
CA LEU A 116 10.51 -9.36 12.63
C LEU A 116 11.54 -8.27 12.33
N ILE A 117 12.34 -8.42 11.26
CA ILE A 117 13.42 -7.49 10.94
C ILE A 117 12.85 -6.13 10.49
N TRP A 118 11.86 -6.13 9.61
CA TRP A 118 11.19 -4.89 9.24
C TRP A 118 10.31 -4.36 10.37
N GLY A 119 9.83 -5.23 11.26
CA GLY A 119 9.12 -4.84 12.48
C GLY A 119 9.98 -3.96 13.37
N ILE A 120 11.27 -4.29 13.53
CA ILE A 120 12.23 -3.45 14.25
C ILE A 120 12.36 -2.07 13.58
N ALA A 121 12.55 -2.01 12.26
CA ALA A 121 12.60 -0.74 11.54
C ALA A 121 11.30 0.07 11.67
N PHE A 122 10.14 -0.61 11.60
CA PHE A 122 8.83 0.02 11.77
C PHE A 122 8.60 0.56 13.18
N ILE A 123 9.14 -0.09 14.21
CA ILE A 123 9.16 0.43 15.59
C ILE A 123 9.93 1.75 15.64
N PHE A 124 11.11 1.85 15.00
CA PHE A 124 11.84 3.13 14.94
C PHE A 124 11.05 4.23 14.22
N HIS A 125 10.39 3.91 13.11
CA HIS A 125 9.49 4.86 12.44
C HIS A 125 8.32 5.29 13.34
N THR A 126 7.76 4.36 14.11
CA THR A 126 6.67 4.64 15.07
C THR A 126 7.15 5.53 16.21
N ILE A 127 8.32 5.24 16.80
CA ILE A 127 8.92 6.09 17.84
C ILE A 127 9.14 7.50 17.28
N GLY A 128 9.77 7.62 16.10
CA GLY A 128 9.98 8.90 15.44
C GLY A 128 8.68 9.67 15.22
N PHE A 129 7.59 8.98 14.85
CA PHE A 129 6.29 9.62 14.65
C PHE A 129 5.74 10.25 15.95
N PHE A 130 5.93 9.59 17.09
CA PHE A 130 5.44 10.10 18.38
C PHE A 130 6.40 11.09 19.06
N THR A 131 7.71 11.01 18.80
CA THR A 131 8.69 11.81 19.53
C THR A 131 9.19 13.01 18.76
N TRP A 132 9.41 12.92 17.44
CA TRP A 132 10.17 13.93 16.70
C TRP A 132 9.42 15.27 16.57
N GLU A 133 8.09 15.27 16.62
CA GLU A 133 7.26 16.48 16.55
C GLU A 133 7.18 17.26 17.87
N ASN A 134 7.73 16.73 18.97
CA ASN A 134 7.74 17.40 20.27
C ASN A 134 9.01 18.22 20.53
N TYR A 135 9.98 18.23 19.60
CA TYR A 135 11.32 18.79 19.84
C TYR A 135 11.81 19.81 18.81
N PHE A 136 11.01 20.13 17.78
CA PHE A 136 11.30 21.15 16.75
C PHE A 136 10.01 21.87 16.34
#